data_AF-A0A6P0XGI0-F1
#
_entry.id   AF-A0A6P0XGI0-F1
#
_cell.length_a   1.000
_cell.length_b   1.000
_cell.length_c   1.000
_cell.angle_alpha   90.00
_cell.angle_beta   90.00
_cell.angle_gamma   90.00
#
_symmetry.space_group_name_H-M   'P 1'
#
loop_
_entity.id
_entity.type
_entity.pdbx_description
1 polymer ?
#
loop_
_entity_poly.entity_id
_entity_poly.type
_entity_poly.pdbx_seq_one_letter_code
_entity_poly.pdbx_strand_id
1 'polypeptide(L)' 'MYACQQLLVSKNSHLIPILTFLCEQSHKLTNMGIYYARQLFLKARKSIGKYDLEKIYKHNYSEW' A
#
# COMPACT_ATOMS: atom_id res chain seq x y z
N MET A 1 -5.18 10.21 -4.48
CA MET A 1 -6.41 10.99 -4.25
C MET A 1 -7.05 10.46 -2.97
N TYR A 2 -7.26 11.32 -1.98
CA TYR A 2 -7.85 10.94 -0.70
C TYR A 2 -9.25 10.38 -0.92
N ALA A 3 -9.52 9.13 -0.51
CA ALA A 3 -10.88 8.56 -0.54
C ALA A 3 -11.77 9.12 0.60
N CYS A 4 -11.49 10.35 1.06
CA CYS A 4 -12.10 10.98 2.21
C CYS A 4 -13.02 12.11 1.74
N GLN A 5 -14.11 12.33 2.46
CA GLN A 5 -15.02 13.43 2.21
C GLN A 5 -14.32 14.75 2.58
N GLN A 6 -13.85 15.50 1.57
CA GLN A 6 -13.01 16.70 1.74
C GLN A 6 -13.63 17.75 2.66
N LEU A 7 -14.96 17.87 2.64
CA LEU A 7 -15.77 18.75 3.50
C LEU A 7 -15.70 18.43 5.00
N LEU A 8 -15.40 17.18 5.37
CA LEU A 8 -15.21 16.78 6.77
C LEU A 8 -13.75 16.93 7.21
N VAL A 9 -12.82 16.67 6.28
CA VAL A 9 -11.39 16.82 6.50
C VAL A 9 -11.02 18.29 6.76
N SER A 10 -11.64 19.23 6.05
CA SER A 10 -11.40 20.67 6.23
C SER A 10 -11.87 21.21 7.58
N LYS A 11 -12.73 20.49 8.31
CA LYS A 11 -13.23 20.89 9.63
C LYS A 11 -12.23 20.63 10.76
N ASN A 12 -11.18 19.86 10.53
CA ASN A 12 -10.15 19.58 11.52
C ASN A 12 -8.75 19.61 10.86
N SER A 13 -8.03 20.71 11.07
CA SER A 13 -6.70 20.94 10.51
C SER A 13 -5.68 19.90 10.95
N HIS A 14 -5.84 19.27 12.12
CA HIS A 14 -4.95 18.21 12.60
C HIS A 14 -5.11 16.88 11.84
N LEU A 15 -6.25 16.66 11.18
CA LEU A 15 -6.47 15.44 10.38
C LEU A 15 -5.73 15.49 9.04
N ILE A 16 -5.46 16.68 8.50
CA ILE A 16 -4.85 16.83 7.18
C ILE A 16 -3.47 16.15 7.14
N PRO A 17 -2.51 16.44 8.05
CA PRO A 17 -1.21 15.78 8.05
C PRO A 17 -1.29 14.25 8.19
N ILE A 18 -2.20 13.76 9.03
CA ILE A 18 -2.39 12.33 9.27
C ILE A 18 -2.87 11.64 8.00
N LEU A 19 -3.89 12.21 7.33
CA LEU A 19 -4.42 11.66 6.10
C LEU A 19 -3.40 11.73 4.96
N THR A 20 -2.64 12.83 4.87
CA THR A 20 -1.52 12.97 3.92
C THR A 20 -0.51 11.85 4.11
N PHE A 21 -0.04 11.66 5.35
CA PHE A 21 0.88 10.58 5.67
C PHE A 21 0.31 9.21 5.29
N LEU A 22 -0.92 8.89 5.71
CA LEU A 22 -1.55 7.60 5.40
C LEU A 22 -1.68 7.35 3.90
N CYS A 23 -2.10 8.36 3.13
CA CYS A 23 -2.23 8.23 1.68
C CYS A 23 -0.88 8.06 0.99
N GLU A 24 0.15 8.78 1.42
CA GLU A 24 1.50 8.62 0.89
C GLU A 24 2.06 7.23 1.17
N GLN A 25 1.95 6.73 2.41
CA GLN A 25 2.43 5.39 2.76
C GLN A 25 1.64 4.30 2.03
N SER A 26 0.31 4.42 1.97
CA SER A 26 -0.53 3.49 1.22
C SER A 26 -0.18 3.47 -0.27
N HIS A 27 0.12 4.62 -0.86
CA HIS A 27 0.49 4.71 -2.27
C HIS A 27 1.86 4.09 -2.53
N LYS A 28 2.86 4.36 -1.66
CA LYS A 28 4.18 3.71 -1.72
C LYS A 28 4.05 2.19 -1.68
N LEU A 29 3.29 1.66 -0.71
CA LEU A 29 3.09 0.22 -0.56
C LEU A 29 2.40 -0.40 -1.79
N THR A 30 1.36 0.27 -2.31
CA THR A 30 0.66 -0.18 -3.52
C THR A 30 1.59 -0.26 -4.72
N ASN A 31 2.40 0.78 -4.94
CA ASN A 31 3.36 0.81 -6.03
C ASN A 31 4.39 -0.32 -5.91
N MET A 32 4.96 -0.53 -4.71
CA MET A 32 5.90 -1.63 -4.48
C MET A 32 5.28 -3.00 -4.79
N GLY A 33 4.04 -3.24 -4.34
CA GLY A 33 3.30 -4.46 -4.64
C GLY A 33 3.09 -4.68 -6.15
N ILE A 34 2.71 -3.63 -6.89
CA ILE A 34 2.52 -3.69 -8.35
C ILE A 34 3.85 -3.99 -9.06
N TYR A 35 4.94 -3.33 -8.68
CA TYR A 35 6.25 -3.56 -9.29
C TYR A 35 6.72 -5.00 -9.06
N TYR A 36 6.57 -5.51 -7.84
CA TYR A 36 6.90 -6.89 -7.51
C TYR A 36 6.06 -7.88 -8.33
N ALA A 37 4.74 -7.67 -8.41
CA ALA A 37 3.84 -8.48 -9.23
C ALA A 37 4.31 -8.56 -10.69
N ARG A 38 4.66 -7.41 -11.27
CA ARG A 38 5.16 -7.31 -12.64
C ARG A 38 6.48 -8.05 -12.81
N GLN A 39 7.40 -7.92 -11.86
CA GLN A 39 8.69 -8.63 -11.92
C GLN A 39 8.49 -10.15 -11.87
N LEU A 40 7.64 -10.66 -10.99
CA LEU A 40 7.32 -12.09 -10.93
C LEU A 40 6.67 -12.58 -12.22
N PHE A 41 5.73 -11.82 -12.78
CA PHE A 41 5.08 -12.20 -14.02
C PHE A 41 6.06 -12.23 -15.19
N LEU A 42 6.88 -11.20 -15.35
CA LEU A 42 7.81 -11.09 -16.48
C LEU A 42 8.97 -12.09 -16.37
N LYS A 43 9.53 -12.30 -15.17
CA LYS A 43 10.70 -13.15 -14.97
C LYS A 43 10.36 -14.63 -14.78
N ALA A 44 9.25 -14.93 -14.10
CA ALA A 44 8.90 -16.29 -13.71
C ALA A 44 7.59 -16.79 -14.31
N ARG A 45 6.88 -15.97 -15.13
CA ARG A 45 5.54 -16.28 -15.66
C ARG A 45 4.53 -16.62 -14.55
N LYS A 46 4.75 -16.11 -13.33
CA LYS A 46 3.88 -16.33 -12.17
C LYS A 46 2.95 -15.14 -11.99
N SER A 47 1.65 -15.40 -11.91
CA SER A 47 0.67 -14.44 -11.40
C SER A 47 0.60 -14.53 -9.88
N ILE A 48 0.22 -13.43 -9.23
CA ILE A 48 0.00 -13.38 -7.79
C ILE A 48 -1.42 -12.94 -7.51
N GLY A 49 -2.06 -13.59 -6.54
CA GLY A 49 -3.36 -13.20 -6.02
C GLY A 49 -3.26 -12.03 -5.04
N LYS A 50 -4.42 -11.45 -4.73
CA LYS A 50 -4.55 -10.26 -3.87
C LYS A 50 -3.85 -10.40 -2.51
N TYR A 51 -3.81 -11.61 -1.94
CA TYR A 51 -3.27 -11.88 -0.61
C TYR A 51 -1.92 -12.59 -0.61
N ASP A 52 -1.36 -12.91 -1.79
CA ASP A 52 -0.11 -13.68 -1.86
C ASP A 52 1.10 -12.84 -1.45
N LEU A 53 1.10 -11.55 -1.79
CA LEU A 53 2.07 -10.57 -1.30
C LEU A 53 2.05 -10.46 0.23
N GLU A 54 0.86 -10.39 0.83
CA GLU A 54 0.69 -10.25 2.28
C GLU A 54 1.33 -11.41 3.04
N LYS A 55 1.18 -12.64 2.54
CA LYS A 55 1.79 -13.85 3.15
C LYS A 55 3.30 -13.77 3.18
N ILE A 56 3.92 -13.26 2.09
CA ILE A 56 5.37 -13.09 2.00
C ILE A 56 5.83 -12.02 2.99
N TYR A 57 5.18 -10.85 3.02
CA TYR A 57 5.57 -9.76 3.90
C TYR A 57 5.36 -10.07 5.39
N LYS A 58 4.30 -10.79 5.77
CA LYS A 58 4.04 -11.16 7.16
C LYS A 58 5.05 -12.17 7.72
N HIS A 59 5.61 -13.04 6.88
CA HIS A 59 6.62 -14.01 7.30
C HIS A 59 8.00 -13.38 7.56
N ASN A 60 8.30 -12.23 6.94
CA ASN A 60 9.58 -11.55 7.10
C ASN A 60 9.77 -10.87 8.48
N TYR A 61 8.76 -10.86 9.35
CA TYR A 61 8.85 -10.28 10.71
C TYR A 61 9.10 -11.32 11.81
N SER A 62 9.13 -12.61 11.50
CA SER A 62 9.37 -13.68 12.48
C SER A 62 10.81 -14.21 12.52
N GLU A 63 11.75 -13.52 11.84
CA GLU A 63 13.18 -13.87 11.82
C GLU A 63 14.07 -12.84 12.53
N TRP A 64 13.56 -12.21 13.60
CA TRP A 64 14.35 -11.43 14.56
C TRP A 64 14.13 -11.93 15.99
#